data_AF-A0A959E7E4-F1
#
_entry.id   AF-A0A959E7E4-F1
#
_cell.length_a   1.000
_cell.length_b   1.000
_cell.length_c   1.000
_cell.angle_alpha   90.00
_cell.angle_beta   90.00
_cell.angle_gamma   90.00
#
_symmetry.space_group_name_H-M   'P 1'
#
loop_
_entity.id
_entity.type
_entity.pdbx_description
1 polymer ?
#
loop_
_entity_poly.entity_id
_entity_poly.type
_entity_poly.pdbx_seq_one_letter_code
_entity_poly.pdbx_strand_id
1 'polypeptide(L)'
;MSESDLSAFIRLFQEAYVRCFGHALAGSMTEAESKRMSIEIEQNTGLVVGWKSVKNYAAFIAGHNPGKRVNPSTATLDTLARYVAAAPATTEIRRKKNEAHYPFWFEYRDAQNTGMAPAEKPGSRPADFRRVASMGIMTALGIAAFLYFRDPGSSLFADDFHSVENRALRDNGWWVQSKMADYWARKGENPGELTLFTLPGDNWPQQGKKPGIRNLLLRKIPGDCFAAEVHLKDFIPTENWQQAGILLMEDTTFSGKSIRVSIAYNDFFGGYTRPGEIIIQAISSYGKGYSNPEEILHHTLFSTGGMPDSALIADNLRHSAFRIEKKGNKFRFLYAVGQTENFSFRELSAYEFDMNPRFAGLFALKGFVDSTAVIPVQVRFFRLDDQPCN
;
A
#
# COMPACT_ATOMS: atom_id res chain seq x y z
N MET A 1 14.73 4.99 -32.20
CA MET A 1 15.20 3.60 -32.12
C MET A 1 15.81 3.24 -33.47
N SER A 2 17.02 2.67 -33.51
CA SER A 2 17.63 2.21 -34.76
C SER A 2 16.91 0.95 -35.29
N GLU A 3 17.18 0.56 -36.53
CA GLU A 3 16.60 -0.68 -37.10
C GLU A 3 17.10 -1.93 -36.36
N SER A 4 18.37 -1.94 -35.94
CA SER A 4 18.95 -2.98 -35.09
C SER A 4 18.24 -3.06 -33.73
N ASP A 5 18.04 -1.92 -33.06
CA ASP A 5 17.33 -1.88 -31.78
C ASP A 5 15.87 -2.37 -31.93
N LEU A 6 15.21 -2.04 -33.05
CA LEU A 6 13.85 -2.47 -33.34
C LEU A 6 13.78 -3.99 -33.50
N SER A 7 14.70 -4.59 -34.25
CA SER A 7 14.81 -6.04 -34.42
C SER A 7 15.05 -6.74 -33.08
N ALA A 8 15.95 -6.21 -32.25
CA ALA A 8 16.21 -6.73 -30.91
C ALA A 8 14.98 -6.61 -30.00
N PHE A 9 14.25 -5.50 -30.05
CA PHE A 9 13.00 -5.34 -29.31
C PHE A 9 11.92 -6.35 -29.72
N ILE A 10 11.73 -6.58 -31.02
CA ILE A 10 10.73 -7.54 -31.53
C ILE A 10 11.03 -8.94 -31.00
N ARG A 11 12.29 -9.39 -31.10
CA ARG A 11 12.73 -10.69 -30.58
C ARG A 11 12.54 -10.78 -29.07
N LEU A 12 12.96 -9.75 -28.33
CA LEU A 12 12.84 -9.70 -26.88
C LEU A 12 11.38 -9.85 -26.42
N PHE A 13 10.47 -9.15 -27.09
CA PHE A 13 9.05 -9.23 -26.76
C PHE A 13 8.45 -10.61 -27.10
N GLN A 14 8.85 -11.20 -28.23
CA GLN A 14 8.43 -12.56 -28.60
C GLN A 14 8.92 -13.61 -27.58
N GLU A 15 10.17 -13.52 -27.13
CA GLU A 15 10.72 -14.39 -26.08
C GLU A 15 9.99 -14.19 -24.75
N ALA A 16 9.70 -12.95 -24.37
CA ALA A 16 8.91 -12.65 -23.18
C ALA A 16 7.50 -13.26 -23.29
N TYR A 17 6.87 -13.18 -24.46
CA TYR A 17 5.56 -13.79 -24.69
C TYR A 17 5.61 -15.32 -24.58
N VAL A 18 6.58 -15.96 -25.26
CA VAL A 18 6.78 -17.43 -25.19
C VAL A 18 7.02 -17.87 -23.75
N ARG A 19 7.82 -17.13 -22.99
CA ARG A 19 8.06 -17.42 -21.57
C ARG A 19 6.78 -17.34 -20.73
N CYS A 20 5.90 -16.37 -21.02
CA CYS A 20 4.65 -16.18 -20.28
C CYS A 20 3.56 -17.21 -20.64
N PHE A 21 3.44 -17.61 -21.91
CA PHE A 21 2.30 -18.40 -22.40
C PHE A 21 2.68 -19.80 -22.90
N GLY A 22 3.96 -20.10 -23.05
CA GLY A 22 4.44 -21.39 -23.54
C GLY A 22 4.28 -21.60 -25.06
N HIS A 23 3.86 -20.58 -25.81
CA HIS A 23 3.70 -20.64 -27.26
C HIS A 23 4.05 -19.32 -27.95
N ALA A 24 4.27 -19.35 -29.26
CA ALA A 24 4.59 -18.16 -30.06
C ALA A 24 3.40 -17.20 -30.17
N LEU A 25 3.70 -15.90 -30.35
CA LEU A 25 2.69 -14.86 -30.58
C LEU A 25 2.11 -15.00 -31.99
N ALA A 26 0.90 -15.54 -32.11
CA ALA A 26 0.23 -15.75 -33.39
C ALA A 26 -0.53 -14.51 -33.91
N GLY A 27 -0.79 -13.51 -33.07
CA GLY A 27 -1.58 -12.32 -33.42
C GLY A 27 -1.55 -11.23 -32.34
N SER A 28 -2.50 -10.30 -32.38
CA SER A 28 -2.61 -9.29 -31.31
C SER A 28 -3.08 -9.92 -29.99
N MET A 29 -2.58 -9.41 -28.86
CA MET A 29 -3.01 -9.88 -27.54
C MET A 29 -4.38 -9.30 -27.15
N THR A 30 -5.20 -10.13 -26.51
CA THR A 30 -6.39 -9.70 -25.79
C THR A 30 -6.03 -8.85 -24.57
N GLU A 31 -7.02 -8.14 -24.02
CA GLU A 31 -6.82 -7.39 -22.77
C GLU A 31 -6.41 -8.31 -21.62
N ALA A 32 -7.07 -9.46 -21.49
CA ALA A 32 -6.79 -10.44 -20.44
C ALA A 32 -5.35 -10.97 -20.52
N GLU A 33 -4.87 -11.33 -21.72
CA GLU A 33 -3.48 -11.75 -21.92
C GLU A 33 -2.49 -10.64 -21.57
N SER A 34 -2.76 -9.40 -22.01
CA SER A 34 -1.87 -8.27 -21.73
C SER A 34 -1.77 -7.95 -20.22
N LYS A 35 -2.87 -8.07 -19.48
CA LYS A 35 -2.90 -7.95 -18.02
C LYS A 35 -2.14 -9.09 -17.35
N ARG A 36 -2.36 -10.33 -17.79
CA ARG A 36 -1.64 -11.50 -17.27
C ARG A 36 -0.13 -11.37 -17.46
N MET A 37 0.33 -11.03 -18.67
CA MET A 37 1.76 -10.85 -18.94
C MET A 37 2.36 -9.69 -18.14
N SER A 38 1.63 -8.60 -17.96
CA SER A 38 2.04 -7.48 -17.10
C SER A 38 2.25 -7.92 -15.65
N ILE A 39 1.35 -8.73 -15.10
CA ILE A 39 1.44 -9.28 -13.74
C ILE A 39 2.61 -10.25 -13.63
N GLU A 40 2.79 -11.15 -14.61
CA GLU A 40 3.87 -12.14 -14.63
C GLU A 40 5.26 -11.46 -14.65
N ILE A 41 5.42 -10.41 -15.46
CA ILE A 41 6.66 -9.60 -15.50
C ILE A 41 6.92 -8.96 -14.14
N GLU A 42 5.91 -8.36 -13.52
CA GLU A 42 6.03 -7.71 -12.21
C GLU A 42 6.40 -8.71 -11.11
N GLN A 43 5.74 -9.86 -11.07
CA GLN A 43 6.00 -10.91 -10.06
C GLN A 43 7.41 -11.49 -10.19
N ASN A 44 7.92 -11.67 -11.41
CA ASN A 44 9.23 -12.28 -11.63
C ASN A 44 10.39 -11.27 -11.52
N THR A 45 10.16 -9.99 -11.84
CA THR A 45 11.24 -8.98 -11.90
C THR A 45 11.16 -7.92 -10.80
N GLY A 46 10.01 -7.76 -10.14
CA GLY A 46 9.72 -6.66 -9.21
C GLY A 46 9.53 -5.29 -9.90
N LEU A 47 9.47 -5.25 -11.24
CA LEU A 47 9.35 -4.03 -12.05
C LEU A 47 8.09 -4.07 -12.93
N VAL A 48 7.45 -2.91 -13.10
CA VAL A 48 6.15 -2.81 -13.78
C VAL A 48 6.33 -2.44 -15.26
N VAL A 49 5.69 -3.20 -16.15
CA VAL A 49 5.41 -2.81 -17.54
C VAL A 49 3.91 -2.76 -17.73
N GLY A 50 3.33 -1.56 -17.82
CA GLY A 50 1.87 -1.41 -17.88
C GLY A 50 1.20 -2.22 -19.00
N TRP A 51 0.13 -2.94 -18.68
CA TRP A 51 -0.59 -3.83 -19.61
C TRP A 51 -1.03 -3.17 -20.92
N LYS A 52 -1.39 -1.86 -20.90
CA LYS A 52 -1.72 -1.11 -22.13
C LYS A 52 -0.52 -1.01 -23.07
N SER A 53 0.68 -0.85 -22.53
CA SER A 53 1.93 -0.84 -23.32
C SER A 53 2.19 -2.22 -23.90
N VAL A 54 2.08 -3.29 -23.10
CA VAL A 54 2.21 -4.68 -23.57
C VAL A 54 1.25 -4.98 -24.73
N LYS A 55 -0.02 -4.60 -24.61
CA LYS A 55 -1.03 -4.76 -25.67
C LYS A 55 -0.66 -3.99 -26.95
N ASN A 56 -0.22 -2.73 -26.81
CA ASN A 56 0.21 -1.92 -27.96
C ASN A 56 1.46 -2.51 -28.64
N TYR A 57 2.40 -3.07 -27.88
CA TYR A 57 3.61 -3.71 -28.40
C TYR A 57 3.27 -4.97 -29.20
N ALA A 58 2.39 -5.83 -28.66
CA ALA A 58 1.92 -7.01 -29.37
C ALA A 58 1.19 -6.66 -30.67
N ALA A 59 0.31 -5.65 -30.64
CA ALA A 59 -0.40 -5.20 -31.84
C ALA A 59 0.54 -4.63 -32.92
N PHE A 60 1.60 -3.93 -32.50
CA PHE A 60 2.65 -3.44 -33.39
C PHE A 60 3.45 -4.59 -34.02
N ILE A 61 3.90 -5.55 -33.21
CA ILE A 61 4.68 -6.72 -33.66
C ILE A 61 3.86 -7.61 -34.60
N ALA A 62 2.57 -7.78 -34.31
CA ALA A 62 1.65 -8.56 -35.15
C ALA A 62 1.23 -7.84 -36.44
N GLY A 63 1.75 -6.64 -36.73
CA GLY A 63 1.45 -5.90 -37.96
C GLY A 63 0.03 -5.32 -38.06
N HIS A 64 -0.73 -5.28 -36.95
CA HIS A 64 -2.13 -4.84 -36.96
C HIS A 64 -2.28 -3.30 -37.01
N ASN A 65 -1.18 -2.54 -36.91
CA ASN A 65 -1.15 -1.07 -37.00
C ASN A 65 0.15 -0.54 -37.64
N PRO A 66 0.34 -0.71 -38.95
CA PRO A 66 1.60 -0.35 -39.63
C PRO A 66 1.94 1.15 -39.55
N GLY A 67 0.95 2.03 -39.34
CA GLY A 67 1.17 3.46 -39.16
C GLY A 67 1.54 3.90 -37.75
N LYS A 68 1.34 3.05 -36.73
CA LYS A 68 1.57 3.41 -35.33
C LYS A 68 2.97 3.00 -34.89
N ARG A 69 3.90 3.95 -34.87
CA ARG A 69 5.25 3.71 -34.34
C ARG A 69 5.19 3.50 -32.83
N VAL A 70 5.92 2.50 -32.35
CA VAL A 70 6.12 2.23 -30.93
C VAL A 70 7.57 2.56 -30.58
N ASN A 71 7.78 3.25 -29.46
CA ASN A 71 9.11 3.56 -28.93
C ASN A 71 9.15 3.22 -27.43
N PRO A 72 9.41 1.96 -27.06
CA PRO A 72 9.52 1.57 -25.66
C PRO A 72 10.66 2.34 -25.00
N SER A 73 10.49 2.71 -23.73
CA SER A 73 11.58 3.33 -22.97
C SER A 73 12.70 2.31 -22.72
N THR A 74 13.95 2.74 -22.56
CA THR A 74 15.07 1.85 -22.22
C THR A 74 14.80 1.08 -20.92
N ALA A 75 14.14 1.72 -19.96
CA ALA A 75 13.67 1.09 -18.74
C ALA A 75 12.68 -0.07 -18.99
N THR A 76 11.79 0.08 -19.97
CA THR A 76 10.86 -0.98 -20.36
C THR A 76 11.58 -2.14 -21.05
N LEU A 77 12.54 -1.83 -21.93
CA LEU A 77 13.37 -2.82 -22.60
C LEU A 77 14.20 -3.64 -21.59
N ASP A 78 14.79 -2.97 -20.60
CA ASP A 78 15.54 -3.63 -19.52
C ASP A 78 14.66 -4.54 -18.67
N THR A 79 13.45 -4.12 -18.33
CA THR A 79 12.51 -4.95 -17.59
C THR A 79 12.11 -6.21 -18.37
N LEU A 80 11.85 -6.09 -19.68
CA LEU A 80 11.57 -7.26 -20.53
C LEU A 80 12.79 -8.18 -20.64
N ALA A 81 14.01 -7.63 -20.77
CA ALA A 81 15.25 -8.40 -20.83
C ALA A 81 15.50 -9.17 -19.52
N ARG A 82 15.28 -8.53 -18.36
CA ARG A 82 15.31 -9.19 -17.05
C ARG A 82 14.34 -10.35 -16.96
N TYR A 83 13.11 -10.11 -17.41
CA TYR A 83 12.08 -11.12 -17.41
C TYR A 83 12.49 -12.32 -18.27
N VAL A 84 12.99 -12.11 -19.49
CA VAL A 84 13.49 -13.18 -20.37
C VAL A 84 14.71 -13.89 -19.77
N ALA A 85 15.65 -13.17 -19.17
CA ALA A 85 16.87 -13.72 -18.59
C ALA A 85 16.68 -14.43 -17.23
N ALA A 86 15.46 -14.44 -16.66
CA ALA A 86 15.21 -14.89 -15.29
C ALA A 86 16.10 -14.16 -14.25
N ALA A 87 16.33 -12.86 -14.47
CA ALA A 87 17.16 -12.07 -13.59
C ALA A 87 16.54 -11.99 -12.17
N PRO A 88 17.37 -11.84 -11.11
CA PRO A 88 16.84 -11.64 -9.76
C PRO A 88 15.90 -10.43 -9.68
N ALA A 89 14.82 -10.58 -8.91
CA ALA A 89 13.87 -9.50 -8.68
C ALA A 89 14.56 -8.27 -8.05
N THR A 90 14.16 -7.08 -8.49
CA THR A 90 14.67 -5.78 -8.04
C THR A 90 13.53 -4.78 -7.88
N THR A 91 13.81 -3.60 -7.35
CA THR A 91 12.83 -2.51 -7.25
C THR A 91 13.25 -1.33 -8.11
N GLU A 92 12.31 -0.45 -8.46
CA GLU A 92 12.60 0.74 -9.26
C GLU A 92 13.68 1.62 -8.63
N ILE A 93 13.66 1.74 -7.29
CA ILE A 93 14.66 2.50 -6.51
C ILE A 93 16.04 1.84 -6.62
N ARG A 94 16.11 0.52 -6.42
CA ARG A 94 17.38 -0.23 -6.46
C ARG A 94 17.98 -0.24 -7.87
N ARG A 95 17.14 -0.43 -8.90
CA ARG A 95 17.55 -0.37 -10.30
C ARG A 95 18.13 1.00 -10.63
N LYS A 96 17.45 2.09 -10.28
CA LYS A 96 17.96 3.46 -10.50
C LYS A 96 19.28 3.74 -9.79
N LYS A 97 19.51 3.14 -8.62
CA LYS A 97 20.74 3.36 -7.84
C LYS A 97 21.92 2.54 -8.37
N ASN A 98 21.71 1.27 -8.70
CA ASN A 98 22.80 0.32 -8.96
C ASN A 98 22.95 -0.05 -10.44
N GLU A 99 21.89 0.12 -11.23
CA GLU A 99 21.74 -0.42 -12.59
C GLU A 99 21.13 0.63 -13.52
N ALA A 100 21.43 1.92 -13.26
CA ALA A 100 20.90 3.07 -14.00
C ALA A 100 21.22 3.02 -15.51
N HIS A 101 22.22 2.24 -15.88
CA HIS A 101 22.67 2.03 -17.25
C HIS A 101 21.95 0.86 -17.96
N TYR A 102 20.93 0.24 -17.35
CA TYR A 102 20.08 -0.78 -18.00
C TYR A 102 20.86 -1.99 -18.57
N PRO A 103 21.64 -2.69 -17.73
CA PRO A 103 22.58 -3.71 -18.20
C PRO A 103 21.92 -4.85 -18.98
N PHE A 104 20.74 -5.32 -18.57
CA PHE A 104 20.11 -6.48 -19.20
C PHE A 104 19.63 -6.17 -20.61
N TRP A 105 19.15 -4.95 -20.86
CA TRP A 105 18.81 -4.53 -22.21
C TRP A 105 20.03 -4.52 -23.11
N PHE A 106 21.13 -3.89 -22.67
CA PHE A 106 22.32 -3.76 -23.51
C PHE A 106 23.01 -5.11 -23.73
N GLU A 107 23.10 -5.96 -22.71
CA GLU A 107 23.60 -7.33 -22.84
C GLU A 107 22.75 -8.14 -23.83
N TYR A 108 21.41 -8.06 -23.72
CA TYR A 108 20.51 -8.75 -24.66
C TYR A 108 20.70 -8.25 -26.09
N ARG A 109 20.73 -6.93 -26.29
CA ARG A 109 20.91 -6.32 -27.61
C ARG A 109 22.26 -6.69 -28.22
N ASP A 110 23.33 -6.65 -27.43
CA ASP A 110 24.68 -6.93 -27.91
C ASP A 110 24.84 -8.43 -28.25
N ALA A 111 24.20 -9.34 -27.51
CA ALA A 111 24.13 -10.76 -27.84
C ALA A 111 23.42 -11.02 -29.19
N GLN A 112 22.35 -10.29 -29.50
CA GLN A 112 21.66 -10.38 -30.79
C GLN A 112 22.50 -9.84 -31.95
N ASN A 113 23.30 -8.80 -31.71
CA ASN A 113 24.14 -8.19 -32.74
C ASN A 113 25.43 -8.97 -33.03
N THR A 114 25.97 -9.68 -32.04
CA THR A 114 27.24 -10.42 -32.18
C THR A 114 27.06 -11.84 -32.69
N GLY A 115 25.84 -12.37 -32.74
CA GLY A 115 25.56 -13.74 -33.19
C GLY A 115 26.25 -14.82 -32.34
N MET A 116 26.82 -14.46 -31.18
CA MET A 116 27.48 -15.38 -30.29
C MET A 116 26.42 -16.13 -29.48
N ALA A 117 26.32 -17.44 -29.72
CA ALA A 117 25.60 -18.35 -28.85
C ALA A 117 26.06 -18.17 -27.38
N PRO A 118 25.17 -18.30 -26.39
CA PRO A 118 25.51 -18.09 -24.99
C PRO A 118 26.71 -18.97 -24.62
N ALA A 119 27.78 -18.34 -24.12
CA ALA A 119 28.99 -19.02 -23.71
C ALA A 119 28.64 -20.14 -22.72
N GLU A 120 28.91 -21.38 -23.11
CA GLU A 120 28.82 -22.53 -22.22
C GLU A 120 29.60 -22.25 -20.95
N LYS A 121 28.95 -22.46 -19.80
CA LYS A 121 29.56 -22.31 -18.49
C LYS A 121 30.87 -23.10 -18.46
N PRO A 122 32.01 -22.48 -18.10
CA PRO A 122 33.29 -23.16 -18.09
C PRO A 122 33.22 -24.35 -17.13
N GLY A 123 33.49 -25.54 -17.67
CA GLY A 123 33.54 -26.79 -16.94
C GLY A 123 34.43 -26.66 -15.71
N SER A 124 33.82 -26.92 -14.55
CA SER A 124 34.48 -26.93 -13.26
C SER A 124 35.56 -28.01 -13.25
N ARG A 125 36.82 -27.56 -13.21
CA ARG A 125 37.95 -28.43 -12.87
C ARG A 125 37.71 -29.04 -11.48
N PRO A 126 38.08 -30.31 -11.25
CA PRO A 126 37.89 -30.96 -9.96
C PRO A 126 38.71 -30.20 -8.91
N ALA A 127 38.00 -29.50 -8.03
CA ALA A 127 38.62 -28.76 -6.94
C ALA A 127 39.14 -29.73 -5.90
N ASP A 128 40.41 -29.55 -5.55
CA ASP A 128 41.15 -30.26 -4.53
C ASP A 128 40.36 -30.30 -3.19
N PHE A 129 39.95 -31.51 -2.79
CA PHE A 129 38.94 -31.79 -1.75
C PHE A 129 39.23 -31.12 -0.40
N ARG A 130 40.52 -30.86 -0.09
CA ARG A 130 40.93 -30.15 1.14
C ARG A 130 40.62 -28.65 1.13
N ARG A 131 40.68 -27.99 -0.03
CA ARG A 131 40.27 -26.57 -0.15
C ARG A 131 38.75 -26.43 -0.12
N VAL A 132 38.02 -27.37 -0.72
CA VAL A 132 36.55 -27.41 -0.71
C VAL A 132 36.00 -27.56 0.71
N ALA A 133 36.61 -28.42 1.55
CA ALA A 133 36.16 -28.60 2.93
C ALA A 133 36.34 -27.32 3.79
N SER A 134 37.49 -26.64 3.69
CA SER A 134 37.74 -25.38 4.43
C SER A 134 36.83 -24.23 3.97
N MET A 135 36.56 -24.14 2.66
CA MET A 135 35.65 -23.15 2.09
C MET A 135 34.19 -23.46 2.46
N GLY A 136 33.84 -24.74 2.56
CA GLY A 136 32.52 -25.19 3.04
C GLY A 136 32.24 -24.76 4.48
N ILE A 137 33.22 -24.88 5.38
CA ILE A 137 33.07 -24.45 6.79
C ILE A 137 32.96 -22.91 6.89
N MET A 138 33.82 -22.16 6.18
CA MET A 138 33.74 -20.69 6.16
C MET A 138 32.42 -20.19 5.53
N THR A 139 31.93 -20.88 4.50
CA THR A 139 30.63 -20.57 3.88
C THR A 139 29.48 -20.92 4.83
N ALA A 140 29.53 -22.06 5.51
CA ALA A 140 28.53 -22.44 6.50
C ALA A 140 28.51 -21.48 7.70
N LEU A 141 29.67 -21.06 8.20
CA LEU A 141 29.79 -20.04 9.25
C LEU A 141 29.33 -18.67 8.77
N GLY A 142 29.66 -18.29 7.54
CA GLY A 142 29.19 -17.06 6.91
C GLY A 142 27.66 -17.04 6.73
N ILE A 143 27.08 -18.18 6.31
CA ILE A 143 25.62 -18.35 6.22
C ILE A 143 24.99 -18.35 7.61
N ALA A 144 25.57 -19.04 8.59
CA ALA A 144 25.07 -19.06 9.97
C ALA A 144 25.13 -17.66 10.60
N ALA A 145 26.22 -16.94 10.43
CA ALA A 145 26.34 -15.54 10.85
C ALA A 145 25.34 -14.65 10.10
N PHE A 146 25.23 -14.79 8.78
CA PHE A 146 24.25 -14.04 7.99
C PHE A 146 22.80 -14.33 8.41
N LEU A 147 22.45 -15.58 8.76
CA LEU A 147 21.14 -15.95 9.26
C LEU A 147 20.91 -15.49 10.71
N TYR A 148 21.97 -15.43 11.53
CA TYR A 148 21.92 -14.93 12.91
C TYR A 148 21.82 -13.40 12.97
N PHE A 149 22.49 -12.70 12.05
CA PHE A 149 22.43 -11.24 11.89
C PHE A 149 21.36 -10.78 10.91
N ARG A 150 20.60 -11.69 10.29
CA ARG A 150 19.41 -11.33 9.54
C ARG A 150 18.44 -10.79 10.57
N ASP A 151 18.23 -9.47 10.52
CA ASP A 151 17.25 -8.76 11.33
C ASP A 151 16.02 -9.66 11.45
N PRO A 152 15.56 -9.98 12.68
CA PRO A 152 14.33 -10.76 12.86
C PRO A 152 13.27 -10.03 12.05
N GLY A 153 12.90 -10.65 10.92
CA GLY A 153 12.38 -9.92 9.77
C GLY A 153 11.21 -9.02 10.15
N SER A 154 11.13 -7.86 9.49
CA SER A 154 9.98 -6.96 9.46
C SER A 154 8.71 -7.70 9.88
N SER A 155 8.25 -7.45 11.12
CA SER A 155 7.11 -8.18 11.64
C SER A 155 5.88 -7.69 10.89
N LEU A 156 5.47 -8.44 9.89
CA LEU A 156 4.25 -8.17 9.14
C LEU A 156 3.07 -8.72 9.94
N PHE A 157 2.19 -7.83 10.37
CA PHE A 157 0.89 -8.18 10.91
C PHE A 157 -0.20 -7.79 9.90
N ALA A 158 -1.13 -8.71 9.65
CA ALA A 158 -2.34 -8.46 8.90
C ALA A 158 -3.52 -9.13 9.59
N ASP A 159 -4.66 -8.45 9.60
CA ASP A 159 -5.94 -8.96 10.08
C ASP A 159 -7.02 -8.56 9.09
N ASP A 160 -7.68 -9.55 8.53
CA ASP A 160 -8.80 -9.41 7.60
C ASP A 160 -10.15 -9.60 8.30
N PHE A 161 -10.14 -9.72 9.63
CA PHE A 161 -11.33 -9.81 10.48
C PHE A 161 -12.30 -10.93 10.08
N HIS A 162 -11.80 -12.05 9.54
CA HIS A 162 -12.61 -13.26 9.31
C HIS A 162 -13.36 -13.72 10.58
N SER A 163 -12.75 -13.51 11.75
CA SER A 163 -13.39 -13.69 13.05
C SER A 163 -13.18 -12.48 13.95
N VAL A 164 -14.30 -11.92 14.43
CA VAL A 164 -14.33 -10.76 15.32
C VAL A 164 -14.77 -11.15 16.73
N GLU A 165 -14.75 -12.44 17.06
CA GLU A 165 -14.99 -12.90 18.42
C GLU A 165 -13.97 -12.31 19.39
N ASN A 166 -14.37 -12.05 20.65
CA ASN A 166 -13.46 -11.44 21.62
C ASN A 166 -12.18 -12.26 21.84
N ARG A 167 -12.26 -13.60 21.69
CA ARG A 167 -11.10 -14.49 21.75
C ARG A 167 -10.18 -14.27 20.55
N ALA A 168 -10.72 -14.35 19.33
CA ALA A 168 -9.95 -14.14 18.10
C ALA A 168 -9.25 -12.77 18.10
N LEU A 169 -9.98 -11.69 18.43
CA LEU A 169 -9.40 -10.35 18.54
C LEU A 169 -8.24 -10.31 19.53
N ARG A 170 -8.40 -10.86 20.74
CA ARG A 170 -7.35 -10.87 21.76
C ARG A 170 -6.15 -11.72 21.35
N ASP A 171 -6.39 -12.88 20.75
CA ASP A 171 -5.34 -13.80 20.30
C ASP A 171 -4.55 -13.17 19.13
N ASN A 172 -5.23 -12.37 18.29
CA ASN A 172 -4.61 -11.49 17.31
C ASN A 172 -4.00 -10.23 17.92
N GLY A 173 -3.99 -10.04 19.25
CA GLY A 173 -3.35 -8.93 19.96
C GLY A 173 -4.12 -7.60 19.96
N TRP A 174 -5.41 -7.63 19.64
CA TRP A 174 -6.32 -6.49 19.75
C TRP A 174 -6.96 -6.40 21.15
N TRP A 175 -7.27 -5.19 21.59
CA TRP A 175 -8.16 -4.95 22.73
C TRP A 175 -9.02 -3.72 22.52
N VAL A 176 -10.19 -3.69 23.14
CA VAL A 176 -11.14 -2.56 23.05
C VAL A 176 -11.00 -1.64 24.26
N GLN A 177 -10.95 -0.33 24.01
CA GLN A 177 -10.98 0.70 25.05
C GLN A 177 -12.34 1.41 25.08
N SER A 178 -12.74 1.87 26.27
CA SER A 178 -13.96 2.65 26.50
C SER A 178 -15.21 1.98 25.91
N LYS A 179 -15.33 0.66 26.17
CA LYS A 179 -16.34 -0.21 25.60
C LYS A 179 -17.77 0.26 25.91
N MET A 180 -18.60 0.32 24.87
CA MET A 180 -20.05 0.52 24.93
C MET A 180 -20.71 -0.78 24.47
N ALA A 181 -21.30 -1.51 25.42
CA ALA A 181 -21.67 -2.91 25.26
C ALA A 181 -22.64 -3.16 24.09
N ASP A 182 -23.68 -2.33 23.98
CA ASP A 182 -24.75 -2.51 22.97
C ASP A 182 -24.22 -2.45 21.54
N TYR A 183 -23.29 -1.53 21.26
CA TYR A 183 -22.65 -1.42 19.95
C TYR A 183 -21.52 -2.45 19.78
N TRP A 184 -20.75 -2.77 20.83
CA TRP A 184 -19.69 -3.78 20.73
C TRP A 184 -20.22 -5.20 20.53
N ALA A 185 -21.44 -5.48 20.99
CA ALA A 185 -22.12 -6.74 20.73
C ALA A 185 -22.34 -6.96 19.22
N ARG A 186 -22.52 -5.86 18.46
CA ARG A 186 -22.78 -5.84 17.02
C ARG A 186 -21.53 -5.77 16.13
N LYS A 187 -20.34 -5.92 16.70
CA LYS A 187 -19.06 -5.86 15.95
C LYS A 187 -18.92 -6.87 14.81
N GLY A 188 -19.75 -7.92 14.79
CA GLY A 188 -19.80 -8.92 13.73
C GLY A 188 -21.16 -9.00 13.05
N GLU A 189 -21.91 -7.90 12.97
CA GLU A 189 -23.19 -7.87 12.24
C GLU A 189 -23.01 -8.12 10.74
N ASN A 190 -21.80 -7.85 10.21
CA ASN A 190 -21.39 -8.20 8.85
C ASN A 190 -20.36 -9.35 8.92
N PRO A 191 -20.68 -10.56 8.44
CA PRO A 191 -19.75 -11.69 8.47
C PRO A 191 -18.45 -11.41 7.69
N GLY A 192 -17.31 -11.75 8.29
CA GLY A 192 -15.99 -11.55 7.70
C GLY A 192 -15.48 -10.11 7.71
N GLU A 193 -16.11 -9.23 8.49
CA GLU A 193 -15.72 -7.82 8.64
C GLU A 193 -15.91 -7.38 10.09
N LEU A 194 -15.08 -6.44 10.55
CA LEU A 194 -15.29 -5.76 11.83
C LEU A 194 -16.22 -4.57 11.63
N THR A 195 -17.32 -4.52 12.38
CA THR A 195 -18.21 -3.36 12.38
C THR A 195 -17.93 -2.45 13.59
N LEU A 196 -17.54 -1.21 13.31
CA LEU A 196 -17.49 -0.12 14.28
C LEU A 196 -18.68 0.83 14.07
N PHE A 197 -18.88 1.79 14.97
CA PHE A 197 -19.99 2.74 14.91
C PHE A 197 -19.49 4.14 15.23
N THR A 198 -20.02 5.18 14.57
CA THR A 198 -19.67 6.58 14.84
C THR A 198 -20.21 7.03 16.20
N LEU A 199 -19.57 6.62 17.29
CA LEU A 199 -20.02 6.87 18.66
C LEU A 199 -19.52 8.21 19.22
N PRO A 200 -20.17 8.76 20.26
CA PRO A 200 -19.70 9.99 20.90
C PRO A 200 -18.29 9.83 21.48
N GLY A 201 -17.42 10.81 21.27
CA GLY A 201 -16.05 10.82 21.78
C GLY A 201 -15.06 11.48 20.82
N ASP A 202 -13.90 11.88 21.34
CA ASP A 202 -12.78 12.43 20.57
C ASP A 202 -11.44 12.25 21.33
N ASN A 203 -10.30 12.31 20.64
CA ASN A 203 -8.96 12.14 21.23
C ASN A 203 -8.33 13.45 21.77
N TRP A 204 -9.01 14.58 21.68
CA TRP A 204 -8.58 15.84 22.30
C TRP A 204 -9.65 16.39 23.26
N PRO A 205 -9.27 17.25 24.22
CA PRO A 205 -10.20 17.77 25.20
C PRO A 205 -11.12 18.84 24.57
N GLN A 206 -12.42 18.73 24.84
CA GLN A 206 -13.36 19.84 24.69
C GLN A 206 -13.72 20.37 26.08
N GLN A 207 -14.10 21.65 26.21
CA GLN A 207 -14.49 22.23 27.49
C GLN A 207 -15.54 21.36 28.20
N GLY A 208 -15.21 20.87 29.40
CA GLY A 208 -16.09 20.01 30.20
C GLY A 208 -16.21 18.55 29.75
N LYS A 209 -15.51 18.12 28.70
CA LYS A 209 -15.51 16.73 28.20
C LYS A 209 -14.11 16.15 28.28
N LYS A 210 -13.99 14.94 28.85
CA LYS A 210 -12.71 14.21 28.88
C LYS A 210 -12.43 13.58 27.50
N PRO A 211 -11.18 13.60 27.01
CA PRO A 211 -10.79 12.84 25.84
C PRO A 211 -11.13 11.36 26.02
N GLY A 212 -11.64 10.75 24.97
CA GLY A 212 -12.08 9.37 24.95
C GLY A 212 -12.84 9.03 23.69
N ILE A 213 -12.41 7.98 22.99
CA ILE A 213 -13.14 7.41 21.85
C ILE A 213 -13.79 6.11 22.31
N ARG A 214 -15.09 5.94 22.06
CA ARG A 214 -15.85 4.74 22.43
C ARG A 214 -15.55 3.61 21.46
N ASN A 215 -15.47 2.38 21.98
CA ASN A 215 -15.15 1.18 21.20
C ASN A 215 -13.88 1.31 20.34
N LEU A 216 -12.88 2.06 20.81
CA LEU A 216 -11.58 2.18 20.14
C LEU A 216 -10.87 0.83 20.19
N LEU A 217 -10.62 0.23 19.03
CA LEU A 217 -9.92 -1.06 18.93
C LEU A 217 -8.43 -0.81 18.75
N LEU A 218 -7.60 -1.34 19.64
CA LEU A 218 -6.19 -0.99 19.79
C LEU A 218 -5.28 -2.19 19.60
N ARG A 219 -4.12 -1.91 19.02
CA ARG A 219 -2.99 -2.84 18.88
C ARG A 219 -1.68 -2.11 19.18
N LYS A 220 -0.71 -2.84 19.74
CA LYS A 220 0.66 -2.32 19.95
C LYS A 220 1.42 -2.24 18.63
N ILE A 221 2.20 -1.18 18.48
CA ILE A 221 3.16 -1.04 17.38
C ILE A 221 4.51 -1.61 17.83
N PRO A 222 5.11 -2.55 17.07
CA PRO A 222 6.32 -3.25 17.49
C PRO A 222 7.61 -2.43 17.31
N GLY A 223 7.66 -1.53 16.32
CA GLY A 223 8.85 -0.77 15.95
C GLY A 223 8.59 0.72 15.71
N ASP A 224 9.67 1.47 15.51
CA ASP A 224 9.61 2.94 15.36
C ASP A 224 9.29 3.40 13.93
N CYS A 225 9.70 2.63 12.92
CA CYS A 225 9.39 2.90 11.53
C CYS A 225 8.46 1.82 11.01
N PHE A 226 7.30 2.20 10.48
CA PHE A 226 6.27 1.23 10.12
C PHE A 226 5.32 1.81 9.07
N ALA A 227 4.51 0.94 8.47
CA ALA A 227 3.34 1.31 7.70
C ALA A 227 2.09 0.72 8.37
N ALA A 228 1.14 1.58 8.75
CA ALA A 228 -0.17 1.18 9.26
C ALA A 228 -1.23 1.45 8.19
N GLU A 229 -2.06 0.47 7.89
CA GLU A 229 -3.05 0.51 6.81
C GLU A 229 -4.40 -0.04 7.28
N VAL A 230 -5.49 0.59 6.85
CA VAL A 230 -6.86 0.14 7.09
C VAL A 230 -7.66 0.25 5.82
N HIS A 231 -8.57 -0.71 5.60
CA HIS A 231 -9.58 -0.66 4.54
C HIS A 231 -10.96 -0.64 5.17
N LEU A 232 -11.72 0.38 4.80
CA LEU A 232 -13.11 0.56 5.15
C LEU A 232 -13.99 0.23 3.94
N LYS A 233 -15.21 -0.21 4.23
CA LYS A 233 -16.24 -0.49 3.23
C LYS A 233 -17.54 0.20 3.60
N ASP A 234 -18.21 0.71 2.56
CA ASP A 234 -19.55 1.31 2.62
C ASP A 234 -19.70 2.41 3.69
N PHE A 235 -18.62 3.12 4.03
CA PHE A 235 -18.67 4.24 4.97
C PHE A 235 -18.76 5.57 4.24
N ILE A 236 -19.91 6.21 4.37
CA ILE A 236 -20.21 7.52 3.79
C ILE A 236 -20.68 8.43 4.94
N PRO A 237 -19.82 9.34 5.43
CA PRO A 237 -20.24 10.24 6.49
C PRO A 237 -21.20 11.28 5.90
N THR A 238 -22.34 11.49 6.57
CA THR A 238 -23.44 12.36 6.10
C THR A 238 -23.67 13.57 6.99
N GLU A 239 -23.12 13.55 8.20
CA GLU A 239 -23.34 14.57 9.20
C GLU A 239 -22.04 14.93 9.91
N ASN A 240 -22.02 16.17 10.41
CA ASN A 240 -20.89 16.74 11.09
C ASN A 240 -20.31 15.85 12.19
N TRP A 241 -18.97 15.81 12.24
CA TRP A 241 -18.17 15.04 13.18
C TRP A 241 -18.13 13.53 12.94
N GLN A 242 -18.95 12.98 12.05
CA GLN A 242 -18.84 11.57 11.65
C GLN A 242 -17.51 11.35 10.94
N GLN A 243 -16.74 10.40 11.44
CA GLN A 243 -15.43 10.07 10.89
C GLN A 243 -14.99 8.67 11.29
N ALA A 244 -14.14 8.07 10.48
CA ALA A 244 -13.54 6.77 10.75
C ALA A 244 -12.18 6.63 10.06
N GLY A 245 -11.27 5.87 10.69
CA GLY A 245 -9.94 5.64 10.15
C GLY A 245 -8.95 5.07 11.16
N ILE A 246 -7.69 5.48 11.05
CA ILE A 246 -6.56 5.02 11.88
C ILE A 246 -6.08 6.14 12.78
N LEU A 247 -5.78 5.80 14.03
CA LEU A 247 -5.25 6.69 15.05
C LEU A 247 -3.96 6.10 15.62
N LEU A 248 -2.86 6.83 15.51
CA LEU A 248 -1.56 6.52 16.11
C LEU A 248 -1.42 7.30 17.42
N MET A 249 -0.97 6.63 18.49
CA MET A 249 -0.85 7.26 19.82
C MET A 249 0.41 6.81 20.56
N GLU A 250 1.00 7.71 21.34
CA GLU A 250 2.07 7.39 22.30
C GLU A 250 1.53 6.64 23.53
N ASP A 251 0.30 6.94 23.96
CA ASP A 251 -0.37 6.27 25.08
C ASP A 251 -1.88 6.14 24.84
N THR A 252 -2.53 5.24 25.59
CA THR A 252 -3.98 4.98 25.47
C THR A 252 -4.83 5.96 26.28
N THR A 253 -4.24 6.84 27.07
CA THR A 253 -4.97 7.83 27.91
C THR A 253 -5.19 9.17 27.20
N PHE A 254 -4.69 9.31 25.97
CA PHE A 254 -4.66 10.56 25.19
C PHE A 254 -3.88 11.68 25.88
N SER A 255 -2.90 11.31 26.72
CA SER A 255 -2.08 12.29 27.43
C SER A 255 -0.84 12.71 26.65
N GLY A 256 -0.35 11.84 25.78
CA GLY A 256 0.76 12.06 24.86
C GLY A 256 0.31 12.41 23.46
N LYS A 257 1.27 12.42 22.53
CA LYS A 257 1.03 12.83 21.15
C LYS A 257 0.22 11.78 20.39
N SER A 258 -0.54 12.25 19.42
CA SER A 258 -1.29 11.37 18.51
C SER A 258 -1.44 11.97 17.13
N ILE A 259 -1.54 11.12 16.12
CA ILE A 259 -1.94 11.49 14.75
C ILE A 259 -3.10 10.59 14.36
N ARG A 260 -4.18 11.15 13.80
CA ARG A 260 -5.22 10.37 13.13
C ARG A 260 -5.34 10.73 11.66
N VAL A 261 -5.70 9.76 10.86
CA VAL A 261 -6.14 9.92 9.46
C VAL A 261 -7.50 9.28 9.30
N SER A 262 -8.43 10.00 8.71
CA SER A 262 -9.82 9.55 8.54
C SER A 262 -10.48 10.16 7.32
N ILE A 263 -11.51 9.48 6.82
CA ILE A 263 -12.56 10.13 6.06
C ILE A 263 -13.59 10.70 7.04
N ALA A 264 -14.03 11.92 6.79
CA ALA A 264 -14.91 12.68 7.68
C ALA A 264 -15.89 13.53 6.88
N TYR A 265 -16.99 13.91 7.52
CA TYR A 265 -17.86 14.97 7.03
C TYR A 265 -17.57 16.28 7.76
N ASN A 266 -17.47 17.37 6.99
CA ASN A 266 -17.22 18.71 7.48
C ASN A 266 -18.23 19.71 6.89
N ASP A 267 -19.07 20.31 7.73
CA ASP A 267 -19.86 21.50 7.38
C ASP A 267 -19.46 22.74 8.20
N PHE A 268 -18.44 22.64 9.04
CA PHE A 268 -18.02 23.72 9.91
C PHE A 268 -16.93 24.57 9.27
N PHE A 269 -17.32 25.75 8.76
CA PHE A 269 -16.42 26.69 8.10
C PHE A 269 -16.27 28.00 8.88
N GLY A 270 -16.15 27.93 10.22
CA GLY A 270 -15.87 29.12 11.04
C GLY A 270 -16.92 30.23 10.95
N GLY A 271 -18.18 29.87 10.72
CA GLY A 271 -19.31 30.80 10.58
C GLY A 271 -19.69 31.15 9.15
N TYR A 272 -18.95 30.70 8.14
CA TYR A 272 -19.38 30.81 6.74
C TYR A 272 -20.36 29.70 6.37
N THR A 273 -21.48 30.06 5.75
CA THR A 273 -22.39 29.09 5.15
C THR A 273 -21.79 28.56 3.87
N ARG A 274 -21.31 27.32 3.89
CA ARG A 274 -20.92 26.56 2.71
C ARG A 274 -21.58 25.18 2.77
N PRO A 275 -21.71 24.52 1.62
CA PRO A 275 -22.11 23.14 1.63
C PRO A 275 -21.14 22.26 2.40
N GLY A 276 -21.66 21.20 3.01
CA GLY A 276 -20.82 20.19 3.64
C GLY A 276 -19.87 19.55 2.64
N GLU A 277 -18.80 18.99 3.16
CA GLU A 277 -17.75 18.31 2.40
C GLU A 277 -17.48 16.94 3.01
N ILE A 278 -17.30 15.95 2.15
CA ILE A 278 -16.66 14.69 2.55
C ILE A 278 -15.18 14.84 2.28
N ILE A 279 -14.38 14.77 3.33
CA ILE A 279 -12.95 15.07 3.31
C ILE A 279 -12.14 13.89 3.80
N ILE A 280 -10.89 13.82 3.35
CA ILE A 280 -9.84 13.10 4.05
C ILE A 280 -9.09 14.10 4.91
N GLN A 281 -9.00 13.80 6.19
CA GLN A 281 -8.44 14.68 7.19
C GLN A 281 -7.31 13.95 7.91
N ALA A 282 -6.22 14.66 8.18
CA ALA A 282 -5.25 14.23 9.18
C ALA A 282 -5.13 15.30 10.27
N ILE A 283 -5.15 14.85 11.51
CA ILE A 283 -5.08 15.70 12.69
C ILE A 283 -3.98 15.20 13.61
N SER A 284 -3.10 16.12 14.04
CA SER A 284 -2.15 15.88 15.12
C SER A 284 -2.64 16.49 16.44
N SER A 285 -2.28 15.87 17.55
CA SER A 285 -2.50 16.39 18.89
C SER A 285 -1.22 16.24 19.70
N TYR A 286 -0.87 17.28 20.45
CA TYR A 286 0.31 17.31 21.31
C TYR A 286 0.05 16.71 22.71
N GLY A 287 -1.20 16.29 22.99
CA GLY A 287 -1.58 15.69 24.26
C GLY A 287 -1.87 16.71 25.36
N LYS A 288 -1.62 16.33 26.61
CA LYS A 288 -1.95 17.11 27.80
C LYS A 288 -1.25 18.48 27.78
N GLY A 289 -2.02 19.54 28.01
CA GLY A 289 -1.53 20.92 28.01
C GLY A 289 -1.81 21.67 26.70
N TYR A 290 -2.26 20.97 25.66
CA TYR A 290 -2.69 21.55 24.39
C TYR A 290 -4.19 21.32 24.21
N SER A 291 -4.94 22.42 24.13
CA SER A 291 -6.41 22.35 24.05
C SER A 291 -6.90 22.11 22.63
N ASN A 292 -6.12 22.50 21.62
CA ASN A 292 -6.53 22.49 20.23
C ASN A 292 -5.63 21.53 19.46
N PRO A 293 -6.21 20.53 18.77
CA PRO A 293 -5.45 19.75 17.82
C PRO A 293 -5.11 20.60 16.58
N GLU A 294 -4.13 20.16 15.80
CA GLU A 294 -3.72 20.80 14.55
C GLU A 294 -4.22 19.95 13.37
N GLU A 295 -4.98 20.56 12.47
CA GLU A 295 -5.33 19.95 11.19
C GLU A 295 -4.14 20.09 10.24
N ILE A 296 -3.46 18.97 9.98
CA ILE A 296 -2.23 18.93 9.17
C ILE A 296 -2.51 18.51 7.72
N LEU A 297 -3.73 18.06 7.44
CA LEU A 297 -4.20 17.71 6.09
C LEU A 297 -5.73 17.88 6.01
N HIS A 298 -6.16 18.55 4.93
CA HIS A 298 -7.56 18.70 4.55
C HIS A 298 -7.69 18.46 3.04
N HIS A 299 -8.27 17.34 2.64
CA HIS A 299 -8.46 17.00 1.23
C HIS A 299 -9.92 16.70 0.93
N THR A 300 -10.60 17.62 0.26
CA THR A 300 -11.99 17.47 -0.16
C THR A 300 -12.11 16.40 -1.25
N LEU A 301 -12.90 15.35 -1.00
CA LEU A 301 -13.28 14.36 -2.00
C LEU A 301 -14.55 14.77 -2.74
N PHE A 302 -15.54 15.25 -2.00
CA PHE A 302 -16.85 15.65 -2.52
C PHE A 302 -17.38 16.88 -1.78
N SER A 303 -18.08 17.76 -2.49
CA SER A 303 -18.88 18.85 -1.91
C SER A 303 -20.37 18.51 -2.05
N THR A 304 -21.16 18.68 -1.00
CA THR A 304 -22.57 18.24 -0.96
C THR A 304 -23.57 19.26 -1.51
N GLY A 305 -23.13 20.47 -1.85
CA GLY A 305 -24.05 21.60 -2.14
C GLY A 305 -24.44 21.84 -3.57
N GLY A 306 -24.03 20.97 -4.48
CA GLY A 306 -24.48 20.99 -5.87
C GLY A 306 -24.81 19.57 -6.27
N MET A 307 -25.90 19.02 -5.70
CA MET A 307 -26.38 17.64 -5.85
C MET A 307 -25.42 16.72 -6.63
N PRO A 308 -24.32 16.25 -6.02
CA PRO A 308 -23.65 15.07 -6.53
C PRO A 308 -24.68 13.95 -6.46
N ASP A 309 -24.81 13.18 -7.52
CA ASP A 309 -25.61 11.95 -7.50
C ASP A 309 -25.18 11.13 -6.27
N SER A 310 -26.08 10.95 -5.30
CA SER A 310 -25.78 10.21 -4.07
C SER A 310 -25.26 8.80 -4.38
N ALA A 311 -25.66 8.24 -5.53
CA ALA A 311 -25.14 6.99 -6.05
C ALA A 311 -23.67 7.12 -6.47
N LEU A 312 -23.26 8.23 -7.11
CA LEU A 312 -21.86 8.46 -7.47
C LEU A 312 -20.96 8.59 -6.24
N ILE A 313 -21.40 9.29 -5.19
CA ILE A 313 -20.65 9.35 -3.93
C ILE A 313 -20.53 7.96 -3.32
N ALA A 314 -21.65 7.23 -3.24
CA ALA A 314 -21.66 5.89 -2.68
C ALA A 314 -20.75 4.94 -3.45
N ASP A 315 -20.79 4.98 -4.78
CA ASP A 315 -19.93 4.18 -5.65
C ASP A 315 -18.44 4.49 -5.45
N ASN A 316 -18.07 5.77 -5.34
CA ASN A 316 -16.67 6.16 -5.18
C ASN A 316 -16.15 5.91 -3.76
N LEU A 317 -17.01 5.90 -2.75
CA LEU A 317 -16.66 5.65 -1.35
C LEU A 317 -16.96 4.24 -0.88
N ARG A 318 -17.44 3.37 -1.77
CA ARG A 318 -17.75 1.97 -1.49
C ARG A 318 -16.57 1.26 -0.83
N HIS A 319 -15.37 1.52 -1.32
CA HIS A 319 -14.12 1.13 -0.68
C HIS A 319 -13.28 2.38 -0.44
N SER A 320 -12.81 2.53 0.79
CA SER A 320 -11.81 3.54 1.15
C SER A 320 -10.69 2.90 1.95
N ALA A 321 -9.47 3.36 1.76
CA ALA A 321 -8.32 2.86 2.48
C ALA A 321 -7.39 4.01 2.86
N PHE A 322 -6.78 3.91 4.04
CA PHE A 322 -5.78 4.85 4.53
C PHE A 322 -4.50 4.12 4.84
N ARG A 323 -3.37 4.75 4.56
CA ARG A 323 -2.05 4.29 4.99
C ARG A 323 -1.28 5.45 5.62
N ILE A 324 -0.68 5.19 6.77
CA ILE A 324 0.27 6.07 7.42
C ILE A 324 1.63 5.36 7.43
N GLU A 325 2.63 5.97 6.81
CA GLU A 325 4.01 5.47 6.84
C GLU A 325 4.86 6.38 7.73
N LYS A 326 5.48 5.83 8.77
CA LYS A 326 6.42 6.53 9.66
C LYS A 326 7.85 6.12 9.35
N LYS A 327 8.73 7.11 9.19
CA LYS A 327 10.19 6.94 9.13
C LYS A 327 10.88 8.04 9.95
N GLY A 328 11.46 7.66 11.09
CA GLY A 328 11.91 8.63 12.10
C GLY A 328 10.75 9.55 12.50
N ASN A 329 10.93 10.86 12.37
CA ASN A 329 9.89 11.85 12.69
C ASN A 329 8.99 12.22 11.51
N LYS A 330 9.16 11.58 10.35
CA LYS A 330 8.38 11.88 9.13
C LYS A 330 7.23 10.90 8.96
N PHE A 331 6.05 11.45 8.75
CA PHE A 331 4.82 10.73 8.44
C PHE A 331 4.41 11.01 7.00
N ARG A 332 4.04 9.98 6.24
CA ARG A 332 3.38 10.11 4.94
C ARG A 332 1.95 9.64 5.07
N PHE A 333 1.02 10.42 4.53
CA PHE A 333 -0.40 10.10 4.52
C PHE A 333 -0.82 9.75 3.12
N LEU A 334 -1.34 8.53 2.96
CA LEU A 334 -1.79 8.05 1.68
C LEU A 334 -3.23 7.53 1.78
N TYR A 335 -3.95 7.61 0.66
CA TYR A 335 -5.32 7.13 0.57
C TYR A 335 -5.60 6.41 -0.75
N ALA A 336 -6.64 5.60 -0.74
CA ALA A 336 -7.28 5.09 -1.95
C ALA A 336 -8.80 5.09 -1.74
N VAL A 337 -9.56 5.42 -2.79
CA VAL A 337 -11.03 5.32 -2.81
C VAL A 337 -11.49 4.77 -4.16
N GLY A 338 -12.60 4.05 -4.20
CA GLY A 338 -13.23 3.61 -5.44
C GLY A 338 -14.32 2.56 -5.27
N GLN A 339 -14.90 2.15 -6.42
CA GLN A 339 -15.94 1.12 -6.51
C GLN A 339 -15.43 -0.30 -6.21
N THR A 340 -14.12 -0.51 -6.31
CA THR A 340 -13.45 -1.79 -6.03
C THR A 340 -12.32 -1.57 -5.04
N GLU A 341 -11.95 -2.62 -4.31
CA GLU A 341 -10.75 -2.60 -3.48
C GLU A 341 -9.54 -2.14 -4.29
N ASN A 342 -8.82 -1.16 -3.75
CA ASN A 342 -7.71 -0.52 -4.44
C ASN A 342 -6.51 -0.41 -3.51
N PHE A 343 -5.40 -1.00 -3.95
CA PHE A 343 -4.12 -0.98 -3.24
C PHE A 343 -3.14 0.05 -3.83
N SER A 344 -3.59 0.83 -4.83
CA SER A 344 -2.84 1.93 -5.43
C SER A 344 -3.10 3.21 -4.65
N PHE A 345 -2.30 3.41 -3.60
CA PHE A 345 -2.41 4.58 -2.74
C PHE A 345 -1.85 5.84 -3.41
N ARG A 346 -2.58 6.95 -3.30
CA ARG A 346 -2.11 8.29 -3.63
C ARG A 346 -1.61 8.97 -2.35
N GLU A 347 -0.40 9.52 -2.38
CA GLU A 347 0.09 10.37 -1.30
C GLU A 347 -0.64 11.71 -1.32
N LEU A 348 -1.12 12.14 -0.14
CA LEU A 348 -1.76 13.44 0.06
C LEU A 348 -0.77 14.47 0.58
N SER A 349 0.01 14.08 1.59
CA SER A 349 0.99 14.96 2.22
C SER A 349 2.03 14.15 3.00
N ALA A 350 3.12 14.82 3.37
CA ALA A 350 4.06 14.37 4.36
C ALA A 350 4.21 15.44 5.45
N TYR A 351 4.33 15.01 6.70
CA TYR A 351 4.39 15.89 7.86
C TYR A 351 5.47 15.41 8.81
N GLU A 352 6.25 16.35 9.37
CA GLU A 352 7.24 16.04 10.40
C GLU A 352 6.62 16.31 11.77
N PHE A 353 6.55 15.25 12.58
CA PHE A 353 5.99 15.32 13.91
C PHE A 353 6.84 14.45 14.83
N ASP A 354 7.47 15.08 15.81
CA ASP A 354 8.28 14.35 16.78
C ASP A 354 7.36 13.57 17.73
N MET A 355 6.98 12.33 17.38
CA MET A 355 6.19 11.44 18.23
C MET A 355 6.70 10.00 18.13
N ASN A 356 6.53 9.23 19.21
CA ASN A 356 6.89 7.82 19.29
C ASN A 356 5.63 6.95 19.48
N PRO A 357 4.85 6.69 18.42
CA PRO A 357 3.59 5.97 18.53
C PRO A 357 3.83 4.54 19.00
N ARG A 358 3.14 4.16 20.07
CA ARG A 358 3.18 2.82 20.66
C ARG A 358 1.93 2.01 20.33
N PHE A 359 0.90 2.68 19.85
CA PHE A 359 -0.42 2.10 19.61
C PHE A 359 -0.96 2.55 18.26
N ALA A 360 -1.55 1.61 17.53
CA ALA A 360 -2.42 1.87 16.39
C ALA A 360 -3.86 1.54 16.80
N GLY A 361 -4.78 2.44 16.49
CA GLY A 361 -6.19 2.35 16.84
C GLY A 361 -7.08 2.44 15.61
N LEU A 362 -8.10 1.59 15.58
CA LEU A 362 -9.21 1.67 14.63
C LEU A 362 -10.38 2.34 15.32
N PHE A 363 -10.92 3.39 14.70
CA PHE A 363 -11.97 4.18 15.31
C PHE A 363 -13.08 4.54 14.32
N ALA A 364 -14.26 4.77 14.89
CA ALA A 364 -15.36 5.48 14.29
C ALA A 364 -15.98 6.36 15.37
N LEU A 365 -16.19 7.65 15.10
CA LEU A 365 -16.72 8.59 16.09
C LEU A 365 -17.59 9.68 15.45
N LYS A 366 -18.37 10.38 16.28
CA LYS A 366 -19.20 11.54 15.89
C LYS A 366 -18.94 12.79 16.75
N GLY A 367 -17.71 12.94 17.23
CA GLY A 367 -17.33 14.00 18.17
C GLY A 367 -18.20 13.98 19.43
N PHE A 368 -18.48 15.15 20.00
CA PHE A 368 -19.33 15.28 21.19
C PHE A 368 -20.75 15.78 20.87
N VAL A 369 -21.22 15.59 19.62
CA VAL A 369 -22.55 16.04 19.18
C VAL A 369 -23.57 14.92 19.36
N ASP A 370 -24.48 15.07 20.32
CA ASP A 370 -25.45 14.03 20.65
C ASP A 370 -26.52 13.84 19.55
N SER A 371 -26.88 14.90 18.83
CA SER A 371 -27.88 14.88 17.76
C SER A 371 -27.45 14.14 16.49
N THR A 372 -26.14 14.04 16.24
CA THR A 372 -25.61 13.37 15.05
C THR A 372 -25.99 11.88 15.07
N ALA A 373 -26.49 11.35 13.95
CA ALA A 373 -26.85 9.94 13.84
C ALA A 373 -25.62 9.02 13.99
N VAL A 374 -25.81 7.86 14.64
CA VAL A 374 -24.79 6.80 14.70
C VAL A 374 -24.93 5.92 13.46
N ILE A 375 -23.86 5.79 12.69
CA ILE A 375 -23.81 4.95 11.48
C ILE A 375 -22.70 3.89 11.62
N PRO A 376 -22.88 2.70 11.01
CA PRO A 376 -21.88 1.65 11.04
C PRO A 376 -20.70 1.97 10.11
N VAL A 377 -19.55 1.37 10.42
CA VAL A 377 -18.32 1.41 9.62
C VAL A 377 -17.80 -0.01 9.51
N GLN A 378 -17.75 -0.54 8.29
CA GLN A 378 -17.19 -1.87 8.05
C GLN A 378 -15.69 -1.73 7.84
N VAL A 379 -14.90 -2.40 8.67
CA VAL A 379 -13.45 -2.53 8.54
C VAL A 379 -13.16 -3.92 8.01
N ARG A 380 -12.67 -4.01 6.78
CA ARG A 380 -12.35 -5.29 6.14
C ARG A 380 -10.94 -5.77 6.41
N PHE A 381 -10.01 -4.84 6.56
CA PHE A 381 -8.60 -5.18 6.60
C PHE A 381 -7.82 -4.17 7.42
N PHE A 382 -6.85 -4.67 8.17
CA PHE A 382 -5.80 -3.89 8.80
C PHE A 382 -4.45 -4.55 8.54
N ARG A 383 -3.44 -3.73 8.27
CA ARG A 383 -2.05 -4.17 8.18
C ARG A 383 -1.14 -3.24 8.97
N LEU A 384 -0.19 -3.84 9.68
CA LEU A 384 0.91 -3.15 10.31
C LEU A 384 2.20 -3.84 9.90
N ASP A 385 3.02 -3.12 9.13
CA ASP A 385 4.26 -3.63 8.55
C ASP A 385 5.43 -2.85 9.14
N ASP A 386 6.30 -3.53 9.89
CA ASP A 386 7.50 -2.93 10.45
C ASP A 386 8.52 -2.67 9.34
N GLN A 387 9.04 -1.45 9.25
CA GLN A 387 9.89 -1.00 8.15
C GLN A 387 11.30 -0.66 8.66
N PRO A 388 12.34 -0.85 7.85
CA PRO A 388 13.65 -0.32 8.17
C PRO A 388 13.60 1.22 8.23
N CYS A 389 14.23 1.80 9.24
CA CYS A 389 14.35 3.25 9.40
C CYS A 389 15.40 3.91 8.47
N ASN A 390 16.16 3.11 7.73
CA ASN A 390 17.36 3.52 7.00
C ASN A 390 17.12 4.03 5.57
#